data_AF-A0A0Q6FEF2-F1
#
_entry.id   AF-A0A0Q6FEF2-F1
#
_cell.length_a   1.000
_cell.length_b   1.000
_cell.length_c   1.000
_cell.angle_alpha   90.00
_cell.angle_beta   90.00
_cell.angle_gamma   90.00
#
_symmetry.space_group_name_H-M   'P 1'
#
loop_
_entity.id
_entity.type
_entity.pdbx_description
1 polymer ?
#
loop_
_entity_poly.entity_id
_entity_poly.type
_entity_poly.pdbx_seq_one_letter_code
_entity_poly.pdbx_strand_id
1 'polypeptide(L)'
;MLTHDSGRRARRVRRTLLAPVGSLGLVLAAAAVTPASADTPAAWEQAPDVSVLGFLLVLVIIPVGIAAVVALLTVLPSMARDKGYEPGAAWRGEPEWFGGPTKGLGAADQVTPEQIESAGKGSGGTSAHW
;
A
#
# COMPACT_ATOMS: atom_id res chain seq x y z
N MET A 1 31.36 -15.29 -32.51
CA MET A 1 32.10 -14.34 -31.65
C MET A 1 31.80 -12.94 -32.13
N LEU A 2 30.76 -12.32 -31.57
CA LEU A 2 30.39 -10.90 -31.74
C LEU A 2 29.54 -10.56 -30.51
N THR A 3 30.14 -9.82 -29.58
CA THR A 3 29.49 -9.20 -28.43
C THR A 3 28.80 -7.94 -28.88
N HIS A 4 27.52 -7.70 -28.57
CA HIS A 4 27.03 -6.34 -28.35
C HIS A 4 25.70 -6.30 -27.60
N ASP A 5 25.82 -5.67 -26.43
CA ASP A 5 24.89 -4.71 -25.84
C ASP A 5 23.51 -5.14 -25.31
N SER A 6 23.50 -5.29 -24.00
CA SER A 6 22.33 -5.41 -23.14
C SER A 6 21.69 -4.05 -22.92
N GLY A 7 20.75 -3.69 -23.78
CA GLY A 7 19.86 -2.55 -23.61
C GLY A 7 18.89 -2.77 -22.44
N ARG A 8 19.35 -2.53 -21.21
CA ARG A 8 18.52 -2.39 -20.01
C ARG A 8 17.50 -1.28 -20.22
N ARG A 9 16.30 -1.62 -20.70
CA ARG A 9 15.15 -0.72 -20.63
C ARG A 9 14.64 -0.73 -19.20
N ALA A 10 15.36 -0.01 -18.35
CA ALA A 10 14.87 0.42 -17.05
C ALA A 10 13.55 1.18 -17.29
N ARG A 11 12.42 0.51 -17.03
CA ARG A 11 11.15 1.21 -16.81
C ARG A 11 11.38 2.06 -15.57
N ARG A 12 11.76 3.32 -15.80
CA ARG A 12 11.69 4.37 -14.79
C ARG A 12 10.24 4.42 -14.35
N VAL A 13 9.95 3.78 -13.22
CA VAL A 13 8.78 4.10 -12.43
C VAL A 13 8.96 5.57 -12.10
N ARG A 14 8.30 6.43 -12.87
CA ARG A 14 8.07 7.82 -12.51
C ARG A 14 7.19 7.76 -11.27
N ARG A 15 7.80 7.51 -10.11
CA ARG A 15 7.26 7.94 -8.83
C ARG A 15 7.16 9.45 -8.98
N THR A 16 5.97 9.92 -9.30
CA THR A 16 5.54 11.29 -9.13
C THR A 16 5.73 11.62 -7.66
N LEU A 17 6.94 12.06 -7.33
CA LEU A 17 7.25 12.82 -6.13
C LEU A 17 6.62 14.21 -6.32
N LEU A 18 5.30 14.26 -6.16
CA LEU A 18 4.52 15.48 -5.94
C LEU A 18 3.88 15.28 -4.56
N ALA A 19 4.11 16.03 -3.50
CA ALA A 19 5.07 17.06 -3.13
C ALA A 19 4.89 17.20 -1.61
N PRO A 20 5.92 17.16 -0.73
CA PRO A 20 5.76 17.65 0.63
C PRO A 20 6.07 19.17 0.65
N VAL A 21 5.60 19.91 -0.36
CA VAL A 21 5.73 21.39 -0.38
C VAL A 21 4.51 22.04 0.29
N GLY A 22 3.40 21.30 0.45
CA GLY A 22 2.21 21.77 1.17
C GLY A 22 2.39 21.88 2.68
N SER A 23 3.26 21.08 3.29
CA SER A 23 3.45 21.05 4.75
C SER A 23 4.20 22.27 5.27
N LEU A 24 5.19 22.79 4.53
CA LEU A 24 5.96 23.97 4.96
C LEU A 24 5.13 25.26 4.92
N GLY A 25 4.26 25.39 3.90
CA GLY A 25 3.34 26.52 3.79
C GLY A 25 2.30 26.56 4.93
N LEU A 26 1.83 25.40 5.38
CA LEU A 26 0.89 25.29 6.51
C LEU A 26 1.56 25.70 7.84
N VAL A 27 2.83 25.31 8.06
CA VAL A 27 3.58 25.68 9.27
C VAL A 27 3.88 27.18 9.31
N LEU A 28 4.23 27.80 8.17
CA LEU A 28 4.43 29.25 8.11
C LEU A 28 3.12 30.02 8.31
N ALA A 29 2.01 29.54 7.75
CA ALA A 29 0.69 30.16 7.93
C ALA A 29 0.22 30.07 9.39
N ALA A 30 0.50 28.97 10.09
CA ALA A 30 0.21 28.81 11.51
C ALA A 30 1.02 29.79 12.38
N ALA A 31 2.25 30.12 12.00
CA ALA A 31 3.08 31.10 12.70
C ALA A 31 2.58 32.55 12.56
N ALA A 32 1.73 32.84 11.57
CA ALA A 32 1.11 34.16 11.38
C ALA A 32 -0.21 34.32 12.15
N VAL A 33 -0.68 33.28 12.86
CA VAL A 33 -1.89 33.37 13.69
C VAL A 33 -1.54 34.04 15.01
N THR A 34 -1.71 35.35 15.07
CA THR A 34 -1.68 36.08 16.35
C THR A 34 -2.99 35.83 17.09
N PRO A 35 -2.96 35.55 18.41
CA PRO A 35 -4.18 35.41 19.19
C PRO A 35 -4.97 36.74 19.14
N ALA A 36 -6.27 36.65 18.87
CA ALA A 36 -7.16 37.80 18.98
C ALA A 36 -7.40 38.06 20.48
N SER A 37 -6.86 39.17 20.99
CA SER A 37 -7.09 39.61 22.36
C SER A 37 -8.29 40.55 22.41
N ALA A 38 -9.35 40.14 23.09
CA ALA A 38 -10.49 40.97 23.45
C ALA A 38 -10.77 40.78 24.94
N ASP A 39 -11.14 41.86 25.64
CA ASP A 39 -11.54 41.77 27.04
C ASP A 39 -12.81 40.94 27.19
N THR A 40 -12.83 40.09 28.22
CA THR A 40 -14.00 39.27 28.54
C THR A 40 -15.06 40.14 29.22
N PRO A 41 -16.31 40.16 28.71
CA PRO A 41 -17.39 40.89 29.37
C PRO A 41 -17.67 40.34 30.77
N ALA A 42 -17.84 41.23 31.76
CA ALA A 42 -18.09 40.84 33.15
C ALA A 42 -19.37 40.00 33.37
N ALA A 43 -20.28 39.98 32.38
CA ALA A 43 -21.52 39.23 32.43
C ALA A 43 -21.39 37.75 32.02
N TRP A 44 -20.21 37.30 31.60
CA TRP A 44 -19.98 35.91 31.17
C TRP A 44 -19.49 35.05 32.33
N GLU A 45 -19.98 33.82 32.42
CA GLU A 45 -19.42 32.83 33.34
C GLU A 45 -17.97 32.52 32.94
N GLN A 46 -17.07 32.52 33.92
CA GLN A 46 -15.69 32.14 33.71
C GLN A 46 -15.60 30.63 33.54
N ALA A 47 -15.05 30.20 32.40
CA ALA A 47 -14.76 28.79 32.18
C ALA A 47 -13.73 28.32 33.21
N PRO A 48 -13.87 27.08 33.72
CA PRO A 48 -12.87 26.50 34.60
C PRO A 48 -11.52 26.37 33.88
N ASP A 49 -10.44 26.67 34.60
CA ASP A 49 -9.09 26.57 34.07
C ASP A 49 -8.76 25.12 33.67
N VAL A 50 -8.25 24.96 32.45
CA VAL A 50 -7.75 23.68 31.95
C VAL A 50 -6.24 23.62 32.10
N SER A 51 -5.73 22.48 32.56
CA SER A 51 -4.28 22.27 32.58
C SER A 51 -3.72 22.18 31.17
N VAL A 52 -2.49 22.68 30.97
CA VAL A 52 -1.77 22.58 29.68
C VAL A 52 -1.68 21.12 29.21
N LEU A 53 -1.45 20.19 30.15
CA LEU A 53 -1.41 18.78 29.83
C LEU A 53 -2.78 18.27 29.34
N GLY A 54 -3.88 18.68 29.97
CA GLY A 54 -5.23 18.32 29.53
C GLY A 54 -5.53 18.82 28.12
N PHE A 55 -5.14 20.06 27.81
CA PHE A 55 -5.26 20.62 26.47
C PHE A 55 -4.46 19.83 25.42
N LEU A 56 -3.17 19.54 25.69
CA LEU A 56 -2.32 18.78 24.78
C LEU A 56 -2.79 17.33 24.62
N LEU A 57 -3.31 16.72 25.69
CA LEU A 57 -3.87 15.38 25.66
C LEU A 57 -4.98 15.29 24.62
N VAL A 58 -5.93 16.23 24.68
CA VAL A 58 -7.11 16.21 23.81
C VAL A 58 -6.77 16.59 22.36
N LEU A 59 -5.98 17.65 22.14
CA LEU A 59 -5.74 18.15 20.78
C LEU A 59 -4.62 17.43 20.04
N VAL A 60 -3.66 16.81 20.73
CA VAL A 60 -2.49 16.22 20.10
C VAL A 60 -2.39 14.73 20.40
N ILE A 61 -2.40 14.35 21.69
CA ILE A 61 -2.11 12.97 22.08
C ILE A 61 -3.22 12.02 21.63
N ILE A 62 -4.49 12.36 21.83
CA ILE A 62 -5.61 11.51 21.43
C ILE A 62 -5.64 11.31 19.90
N PRO A 63 -5.58 12.35 19.04
CA PRO A 63 -5.55 12.15 17.59
C PRO A 63 -4.35 11.32 17.11
N VAL A 64 -3.15 11.61 17.62
CA VAL A 64 -1.94 10.86 17.26
C VAL A 64 -2.02 9.42 17.75
N GLY A 65 -2.56 9.19 18.96
CA GLY A 65 -2.78 7.87 19.53
C GLY A 65 -3.74 7.05 18.69
N ILE A 66 -4.86 7.62 18.25
CA ILE A 66 -5.82 6.95 17.36
C ILE A 66 -5.15 6.61 16.03
N ALA A 67 -4.43 7.55 15.42
CA ALA A 67 -3.71 7.31 14.18
C ALA A 67 -2.66 6.18 14.33
N ALA A 68 -1.94 6.14 15.45
CA ALA A 68 -0.97 5.09 15.75
C ALA A 68 -1.65 3.72 15.92
N VAL A 69 -2.79 3.65 16.60
CA VAL A 69 -3.57 2.40 16.73
C VAL A 69 -4.03 1.91 15.35
N VAL A 70 -4.58 2.79 14.52
CA VAL A 70 -4.99 2.44 13.15
C VAL A 70 -3.80 1.98 12.32
N ALA A 71 -2.67 2.69 12.39
CA ALA A 71 -1.45 2.30 11.69
C ALA A 71 -0.94 0.92 12.15
N LEU A 72 -0.99 0.65 13.45
CA LEU A 72 -0.60 -0.65 14.00
C LEU A 72 -1.53 -1.75 13.47
N LEU A 73 -2.85 -1.57 13.57
CA LEU A 73 -3.82 -2.58 13.12
C LEU A 73 -3.73 -2.86 11.61
N THR A 74 -3.29 -1.89 10.81
CA THR A 74 -3.18 -2.03 9.37
C THR A 74 -1.84 -2.63 8.93
N VAL A 75 -0.73 -2.28 9.59
CA VAL A 75 0.62 -2.74 9.23
C VAL A 75 0.94 -4.11 9.85
N LEU A 76 0.46 -4.36 11.07
CA LEU A 76 0.82 -5.57 11.84
C LEU A 76 0.50 -6.88 11.10
N PRO A 77 -0.66 -7.05 10.41
CA PRO A 77 -0.93 -8.25 9.63
C PRO A 77 0.10 -8.49 8.51
N SER A 78 0.61 -7.42 7.90
CA SER A 78 1.63 -7.53 6.86
C SER A 78 2.99 -7.97 7.41
N MET A 79 3.30 -7.61 8.67
CA MET A 79 4.56 -8.00 9.31
C MET A 79 4.51 -9.45 9.84
N ALA A 80 3.32 -9.93 10.21
CA ALA A 80 3.12 -11.30 10.69
C ALA A 80 2.94 -12.32 9.56
N ARG A 81 2.65 -11.88 8.34
CA ARG A 81 2.52 -12.77 7.17
C ARG A 81 3.88 -13.35 6.77
N ASP A 82 3.85 -14.59 6.27
CA ASP A 82 5.04 -15.26 5.77
C ASP A 82 5.68 -14.45 4.64
N LYS A 83 7.01 -14.57 4.53
CA LYS A 83 7.74 -14.00 3.41
C LYS A 83 7.25 -14.72 2.15
N GLY A 84 6.91 -13.96 1.12
CA GLY A 84 6.48 -14.52 -0.15
C GLY A 84 7.59 -15.33 -0.84
N TYR A 85 7.42 -15.60 -2.13
CA TYR A 85 8.42 -16.34 -2.89
C TYR A 85 9.83 -15.70 -2.82
N GLU A 86 10.82 -16.50 -2.43
CA GLU A 86 12.24 -16.12 -2.41
C GLU A 86 12.96 -16.75 -3.61
N PRO A 87 13.60 -15.96 -4.50
CA PRO A 87 14.36 -16.51 -5.63
C PRO A 87 15.48 -17.45 -5.15
N GLY A 88 15.52 -18.66 -5.71
CA GLY A 88 16.47 -19.71 -5.31
C GLY A 88 15.99 -20.60 -4.16
N ALA A 89 14.90 -20.26 -3.48
CA ALA A 89 14.22 -21.18 -2.59
C ALA A 89 13.35 -22.17 -3.40
N ALA A 90 13.16 -23.37 -2.85
CA ALA A 90 12.21 -24.33 -3.40
C ALA A 90 10.79 -23.73 -3.38
N TRP A 91 10.00 -24.02 -4.42
CA TRP A 91 8.62 -23.57 -4.51
C TRP A 91 7.78 -24.15 -3.36
N ARG A 92 7.14 -23.28 -2.57
CA ARG A 92 6.30 -23.65 -1.42
C ARG A 92 4.81 -23.34 -1.61
N GLY A 93 4.45 -22.69 -2.72
CA GLY A 93 3.07 -22.34 -3.04
C GLY A 93 2.31 -23.52 -3.65
N GLU A 94 0.99 -23.43 -3.68
CA GLU A 94 0.17 -24.33 -4.51
C GLU A 94 0.44 -24.00 -6.00
N PRO A 95 0.53 -25.01 -6.89
CA PRO A 95 0.63 -24.76 -8.33
C PRO A 95 -0.64 -24.06 -8.83
N GLU A 96 -0.50 -22.80 -9.24
CA GLU A 96 -1.59 -22.02 -9.82
C GLU A 96 -1.35 -21.78 -11.31
N TRP A 97 -2.36 -22.09 -12.12
CA TRP A 97 -2.38 -21.75 -13.54
C TRP A 97 -3.06 -20.41 -13.75
N PHE A 98 -2.26 -19.35 -13.93
CA PHE A 98 -2.79 -18.02 -14.23
C PHE A 98 -3.31 -17.97 -15.68
N GLY A 99 -4.59 -17.62 -15.83
CA GLY A 99 -5.27 -17.62 -17.14
C GLY A 99 -5.95 -18.95 -17.51
N GLY A 100 -6.21 -19.81 -16.52
CA GLY A 100 -6.94 -21.07 -16.71
C GLY A 100 -8.43 -20.83 -16.96
N PRO A 101 -9.20 -21.87 -17.30
CA PRO A 101 -10.62 -21.74 -17.57
C PRO A 101 -11.35 -21.07 -16.40
N THR A 102 -11.96 -19.91 -16.65
CA THR A 102 -12.66 -19.10 -15.62
C THR A 102 -13.89 -19.78 -15.02
N LYS A 103 -14.33 -20.89 -15.61
CA LYS A 103 -15.50 -21.66 -15.18
C LYS A 103 -15.21 -22.68 -14.07
N GLY A 104 -13.97 -22.73 -13.55
CA GLY A 104 -13.59 -23.60 -12.44
C GLY A 104 -13.55 -25.09 -12.80
N LEU A 105 -13.31 -25.94 -11.80
CA LEU A 105 -13.11 -27.39 -11.96
C LEU A 105 -14.28 -28.10 -12.68
N GLY A 106 -15.52 -27.63 -12.49
CA GLY A 106 -16.69 -28.22 -13.14
C GLY A 106 -16.75 -28.04 -14.66
N ALA A 107 -15.92 -27.16 -15.24
CA ALA A 107 -15.75 -27.07 -16.69
C ALA A 107 -14.68 -28.02 -17.23
N ALA A 108 -13.76 -28.51 -16.37
CA ALA A 108 -12.78 -29.51 -16.77
C ALA A 108 -13.45 -30.86 -17.04
N ASP A 109 -14.50 -31.20 -16.29
CA ASP A 109 -15.31 -32.41 -16.49
C ASP A 109 -16.15 -32.39 -17.78
N GLN A 110 -16.27 -31.23 -18.43
CA GLN A 110 -17.04 -31.05 -19.66
C GLN A 110 -16.19 -31.14 -20.92
N VAL A 111 -14.87 -31.26 -20.79
CA VAL A 111 -13.95 -31.36 -21.93
C VAL A 111 -13.65 -32.83 -22.21
N THR A 112 -13.95 -33.29 -23.42
CA THR A 112 -13.64 -34.68 -23.79
C THR A 112 -12.13 -34.85 -24.08
N PRO A 113 -11.57 -36.05 -23.92
CA PRO A 113 -10.17 -36.32 -24.25
C PRO A 113 -9.79 -35.91 -25.68
N GLU A 114 -10.68 -36.09 -26.66
CA GLU A 114 -10.43 -35.68 -28.05
C GLU A 114 -10.38 -34.15 -28.22
N GLN A 115 -11.14 -33.41 -27.41
CA GLN A 115 -11.10 -31.94 -27.41
C GLN A 115 -9.79 -31.42 -26.81
N ILE A 116 -9.22 -32.10 -25.81
CA ILE A 116 -7.90 -31.77 -25.24
C ILE A 116 -6.80 -32.05 -26.27
N GLU A 117 -6.84 -33.20 -26.93
CA GLU A 117 -5.84 -33.60 -27.91
C GLU A 117 -5.86 -32.70 -29.15
N SER A 118 -7.05 -32.33 -29.62
CA SER A 118 -7.20 -31.38 -30.73
C SER A 118 -6.79 -29.96 -30.37
N ALA A 119 -7.01 -29.50 -29.13
CA ALA A 119 -6.53 -28.19 -28.66
C ALA A 119 -4.99 -28.09 -28.62
N GLY A 120 -4.29 -29.22 -28.42
CA GLY A 120 -2.83 -29.28 -28.48
C GLY A 120 -2.26 -29.38 -29.90
N LYS A 121 -3.09 -29.71 -30.90
CA LYS A 121 -2.64 -30.03 -32.26
C LYS A 121 -2.21 -28.78 -33.01
N GLY A 122 -0.91 -28.66 -33.29
CA GLY A 122 -0.30 -27.47 -33.90
C GLY A 122 0.20 -26.43 -32.89
N SER A 123 0.16 -26.73 -31.59
CA SER A 123 0.83 -25.91 -30.58
C SER A 123 2.35 -26.07 -30.67
N GLY A 124 3.07 -24.95 -30.53
CA GLY A 124 4.52 -24.92 -30.44
C GLY A 124 4.99 -24.77 -28.99
N GLY A 125 6.25 -25.10 -28.72
CA GLY A 125 6.88 -24.91 -27.42
C GLY A 125 7.99 -23.86 -27.48
N THR A 126 8.08 -23.01 -26.47
CA THR A 126 9.26 -22.18 -26.20
C THR A 126 9.79 -22.50 -24.82
N SER A 127 11.11 -22.64 -24.68
CA SER A 127 11.77 -22.86 -23.39
C SER A 127 12.93 -21.89 -23.23
N ALA A 128 13.20 -21.54 -21.99
CA ALA A 128 14.37 -20.78 -21.58
C ALA A 128 14.85 -21.32 -20.23
N HIS A 129 16.13 -21.19 -19.96
CA HIS A 129 16.69 -21.39 -18.63
C HIS A 129 17.25 -20.05 -18.14
N TRP A 130 17.10 -19.79 -16.85
CA TRP A 130 17.65 -18.61 -16.17
C TRP A 130 18.78 -19.03 -15.24
#